data_AF-A0AAW5QEB9-F1
#
_entry.id   AF-A0AAW5QEB9-F1
#
_cell.length_a   1.000
_cell.length_b   1.000
_cell.length_c   1.000
_cell.angle_alpha   90.00
_cell.angle_beta   90.00
_cell.angle_gamma   90.00
#
_symmetry.space_group_name_H-M   'P 1'
#
loop_
_entity.id
_entity.type
_entity.pdbx_description
1 polymer ?
#
loop_
_entity_poly.entity_id
_entity_poly.type
_entity_poly.pdbx_seq_one_letter_code
_entity_poly.pdbx_strand_id
1 'polypeptide(L)' 'MAKPGTLLESFDLEVPDEFRTIAAEIWLVLADDGTEMLWHYEDGRHAFTHPARRCANCGEIITASASGARCFGCAGGLNL' A
#
# COMPACT_ATOMS: atom_id res chain seq x y z
N MET A 1 -5.01 13.70 14.66
CA MET A 1 -3.54 13.71 14.50
C MET A 1 -3.25 13.56 13.02
N ALA A 2 -2.37 14.37 12.43
CA ALA A 2 -1.96 14.18 11.05
C ALA A 2 -1.03 12.96 10.95
N LYS A 3 -1.30 12.05 9.99
CA LYS A 3 -0.46 10.88 9.77
C LYS A 3 0.87 11.30 9.10
N PRO A 4 2.01 10.68 9.44
CA PRO A 4 3.35 11.22 9.15
C PRO A 4 3.85 11.00 7.71
N GLY A 5 2.99 11.09 6.69
CA GLY A 5 3.39 10.76 5.33
C GLY A 5 2.43 11.22 4.24
N THR A 6 2.55 10.59 3.08
CA THR A 6 1.66 10.79 1.93
C THR A 6 0.69 9.62 1.83
N LEU A 7 -0.61 9.90 1.82
CA LEU A 7 -1.64 8.89 1.53
C LEU A 7 -1.45 8.41 0.09
N LEU A 8 -1.23 7.11 -0.10
CA LEU A 8 -1.15 6.49 -1.43
C LEU A 8 -2.49 5.92 -1.85
N GLU A 9 -3.17 5.23 -0.93
CA GLU A 9 -4.39 4.49 -1.23
C GLU A 9 -5.31 4.46 -0.01
N SER A 10 -6.62 4.57 -0.24
CA SER A 10 -7.66 4.38 0.76
C SER A 10 -8.76 3.52 0.16
N PHE A 11 -9.16 2.47 0.86
CA PHE A 11 -10.15 1.51 0.39
C PHE A 11 -10.88 0.85 1.56
N ASP A 12 -12.01 0.23 1.24
CA ASP A 12 -12.83 -0.49 2.20
C ASP A 12 -12.57 -2.00 2.08
N LEU A 13 -12.12 -2.62 3.16
CA LEU A 13 -11.96 -4.08 3.25
C LEU A 13 -13.26 -4.69 3.75
N GLU A 14 -13.94 -5.44 2.89
CA GLU A 14 -15.06 -6.27 3.29
C GLU A 14 -14.56 -7.49 4.06
N VAL A 15 -15.13 -7.75 5.25
CA VAL A 15 -14.91 -8.97 6.04
C VAL A 15 -16.17 -9.82 5.94
N PRO A 16 -16.25 -10.76 4.98
CA PRO A 16 -17.51 -11.42 4.62
C PRO A 16 -18.13 -12.21 5.79
N ASP A 17 -17.29 -12.86 6.60
CA ASP A 17 -17.74 -13.67 7.74
C ASP A 17 -18.29 -12.84 8.91
N GLU A 18 -17.94 -11.55 8.96
CA GLU A 18 -18.32 -10.63 10.04
C GLU A 18 -19.34 -9.57 9.58
N PHE A 19 -19.76 -9.60 8.31
CA PHE A 19 -20.66 -8.62 7.68
C PHE A 19 -20.30 -7.16 8.01
N ARG A 20 -18.99 -6.87 8.07
CA ARG A 20 -18.47 -5.54 8.38
C ARG A 20 -17.43 -5.10 7.36
N THR A 21 -17.23 -3.79 7.34
CA THR A 21 -16.24 -3.13 6.50
C THR A 21 -15.19 -2.48 7.39
N ILE A 22 -13.92 -2.61 7.00
CA ILE A 22 -12.80 -1.96 7.66
C ILE A 22 -12.29 -0.86 6.73
N ALA A 23 -12.22 0.37 7.23
CA ALA A 23 -11.63 1.48 6.48
C ALA A 23 -10.11 1.33 6.48
N ALA A 24 -9.53 0.99 5.34
CA ALA A 24 -8.10 0.74 5.18
C ALA A 24 -7.40 1.88 4.45
N GLU A 25 -6.19 2.22 4.89
CA GLU A 25 -5.36 3.24 4.24
C GLU A 25 -3.89 2.79 4.19
N ILE A 26 -3.23 3.10 3.07
CA ILE A 26 -1.80 2.86 2.86
C ILE A 26 -1.10 4.22 2.73
N TRP A 27 -0.10 4.44 3.57
CA TRP A 27 0.66 5.69 3.63
C TRP A 27 2.13 5.43 3.32
N LEU A 28 2.72 6.28 2.47
CA LEU A 28 4.17 6.34 2.29
C LEU A 28 4.78 7.24 3.36
N VAL A 29 5.67 6.67 4.16
CA VAL A 29 6.36 7.36 5.26
C VAL A 29 7.86 7.22 5.04
N LEU A 30 8.61 8.30 5.25
CA LEU A 30 10.07 8.26 5.19
C LEU A 30 10.61 8.00 6.61
N ALA A 31 11.39 6.95 6.78
CA ALA A 31 12.10 6.68 8.03
C ALA A 31 13.29 7.65 8.21
N ASP A 32 13.80 7.75 9.43
CA ASP A 32 14.90 8.67 9.78
C ASP A 32 16.20 8.40 8.99
N ASP A 33 16.40 7.15 8.54
CA ASP A 33 17.55 6.74 7.71
C ASP A 33 17.32 6.97 6.20
N GLY A 34 16.18 7.55 5.81
CA GLY A 34 15.79 7.78 4.43
C GLY A 34 15.10 6.60 3.74
N THR A 35 14.85 5.50 4.46
CA THR A 35 14.12 4.35 3.91
C THR A 35 12.65 4.70 3.71
N GLU A 36 12.12 4.48 2.50
CA GLU A 36 10.69 4.58 2.22
C GLU A 36 9.95 3.38 2.82
N MET A 37 8.92 3.64 3.63
CA MET A 37 8.12 2.64 4.34
C MET A 37 6.65 2.78 3.95
N LEU A 38 5.94 1.66 3.82
CA LEU A 38 4.49 1.63 3.70
C LEU A 38 3.86 1.29 5.04
N TRP A 39 3.06 2.22 5.55
CA TRP A 39 2.30 2.08 6.79
C TRP A 39 0.85 1.80 6.44
N HIS A 40 0.34 0.68 6.95
CA HIS A 40 -1.04 0.24 6.75
C HIS A 40 -1.86 0.60 7.98
N TYR A 41 -3.02 1.18 7.74
CA TYR A 41 -3.98 1.52 8.78
C TYR A 41 -5.30 0.83 8.52
N GLU A 42 -5.96 0.41 9.59
CA GLU A 42 -7.29 -0.20 9.61
C GLU A 42 -8.13 0.52 10.67
N ASP A 43 -9.29 1.06 10.29
CA ASP A 43 -10.15 1.90 11.14
C ASP A 43 -9.38 3.02 11.85
N GLY A 44 -8.43 3.63 11.13
CA GLY A 44 -7.56 4.69 11.61
C GLY A 44 -6.45 4.23 12.57
N ARG A 45 -6.33 2.93 12.87
CA ARG A 45 -5.27 2.35 13.71
C ARG A 45 -4.16 1.75 12.87
N HIS A 46 -2.91 1.95 13.28
CA HIS A 46 -1.77 1.37 12.57
C HIS A 46 -1.77 -0.15 12.74
N ALA A 47 -1.91 -0.89 11.64
CA ALA A 47 -1.98 -2.33 11.62
C ALA A 47 -0.57 -2.95 11.48
N PHE A 48 0.15 -2.58 10.41
CA PHE A 48 1.51 -3.04 10.15
C PHE A 48 2.27 -2.11 9.20
N THR A 49 3.59 -2.29 9.13
CA THR A 49 4.47 -1.53 8.24
C THR A 49 5.52 -2.42 7.59
N HIS A 50 5.96 -2.07 6.40
CA HIS A 50 7.07 -2.72 5.71
C HIS A 50 7.81 -1.76 4.77
N PRO A 51 9.06 -2.04 4.37
CA PRO A 51 9.75 -1.24 3.37
C PRO A 51 8.94 -1.15 2.06
N ALA A 52 8.86 0.05 1.51
CA ALA A 52 8.23 0.27 0.22
C ALA A 52 9.03 -0.41 -0.88
N ARG A 53 8.32 -0.92 -1.89
CA ARG A 53 8.92 -1.46 -3.10
C ARG A 53 8.46 -0.63 -4.29
N ARG A 54 9.39 -0.38 -5.21
CA ARG A 54 9.11 0.30 -6.48
C ARG A 54 9.07 -0.71 -7.61
N CYS A 55 8.14 -0.51 -8.53
CA CYS A 55 8.07 -1.28 -9.76
C CYS A 55 9.35 -1.06 -10.57
N ALA A 56 10.03 -2.13 -10.97
CA ALA A 56 11.26 -2.03 -11.74
C ALA A 56 11.07 -1.37 -13.13
N ASN A 57 9.84 -1.28 -13.64
CA ASN A 57 9.55 -0.76 -14.97
C ASN A 57 9.09 0.71 -14.97
N CYS A 58 8.15 1.10 -14.10
CA CYS A 58 7.62 2.46 -14.03
C CYS A 58 8.11 3.27 -12.82
N GLY A 59 8.81 2.64 -11.87
CA GLY A 59 9.30 3.29 -10.66
C GLY A 59 8.22 3.61 -9.61
N GLU A 60 6.94 3.33 -9.90
CA GLU A 60 5.84 3.58 -8.96
C GLU A 60 5.90 2.69 -7.73
N ILE A 61 5.41 3.21 -6.61
CA ILE A 61 5.30 2.47 -5.35
C ILE A 61 4.22 1.40 -5.50
N ILE A 62 4.53 0.19 -5.07
CA ILE A 62 3.61 -0.94 -5.10
C ILE A 62 2.85 -1.01 -3.78
N THR A 63 1.55 -0.67 -3.81
CA THR A 63 0.63 -0.67 -2.66
C THR A 63 -0.19 -1.95 -2.55
N ALA A 64 -0.47 -2.63 -3.67
CA ALA A 64 -1.23 -3.88 -3.74
C ALA A 64 -0.36 -5.09 -4.08
N SER A 65 -0.96 -6.29 -4.10
CA SER A 65 -0.31 -7.56 -4.47
C SER A 65 0.50 -7.43 -5.76
N ALA A 66 1.82 -7.46 -5.64
CA ALA A 66 2.76 -7.43 -6.76
C ALA A 66 2.81 -8.80 -7.46
N SER A 67 3.15 -8.82 -8.74
CA SER A 67 3.64 -10.03 -9.41
C SER A 67 5.16 -9.91 -9.56
N GLY A 68 5.90 -10.52 -8.64
CA GLY A 68 7.36 -10.39 -8.55
C GLY A 68 7.80 -8.96 -8.23
N ALA A 69 8.68 -8.38 -9.07
CA ALA A 69 9.24 -7.02 -8.92
C ALA A 69 8.47 -5.93 -9.70
N ARG A 70 7.26 -6.24 -10.20
CA ARG A 70 6.47 -5.34 -11.06
C ARG A 70 5.10 -5.06 -10.43
N CYS A 71 4.63 -3.83 -10.58
CA CYS A 71 3.24 -3.47 -10.26
C CYS A 71 2.27 -4.20 -11.20
N PHE A 72 1.02 -4.37 -10.77
CA PHE A 72 0.01 -5.11 -11.53
C PHE A 72 -0.23 -4.52 -12.93
N GLY A 73 -0.24 -3.18 -13.08
CA GLY A 73 -0.36 -2.53 -14.39
C GLY A 73 0.80 -2.89 -15.34
N CYS A 74 2.03 -2.86 -14.84
CA CYS A 74 3.20 -3.27 -15.64
C CYS A 74 3.26 -4.78 -15.87
N ALA A 75 2.74 -5.61 -14.97
CA ALA A 75 2.72 -7.06 -15.13
C ALA A 75 1.61 -7.52 -16.09
N GLY A 76 0.44 -6.88 -16.02
CA GLY A 76 -0.74 -7.14 -16.86
C GLY A 76 -0.63 -6.61 -18.29
N GLY A 77 0.26 -5.65 -18.54
CA GLY A 77 0.60 -5.17 -19.90
C GLY A 77 1.23 -6.22 -20.83
N LEU A 78 1.34 -7.48 -20.40
CA LEU A 78 1.66 -8.63 -21.25
C LEU A 78 0.43 -9.25 -21.93
N ASN A 79 -0.77 -8.68 -21.75
CA ASN A 79 -1.96 -9.05 -22.53
C ASN A 79 -2.56 -7.80 -23.20
N LEU A 80 -2.14 -7.54 -24.44
CA LEU A 80 -2.91 -6.83 -25.47
C LEU A 80 -2.56 -7.44 -26.83
#